data_AF-A0A7S0MYD3-F1
#
_entry.id   AF-A0A7S0MYD3-F1
#
_cell.length_a   1.000
_cell.length_b   1.000
_cell.length_c   1.000
_cell.angle_alpha   90.00
_cell.angle_beta   90.00
_cell.angle_gamma   90.00
#
_symmetry.space_group_name_H-M   'P 1'
#
loop_
_entity.id
_entity.type
_entity.pdbx_description
1 polymer ?
#
loop_
_entity_poly.entity_id
_entity_poly.type
_entity_poly.pdbx_seq_one_letter_code
_entity_poly.pdbx_strand_id
1 'polypeptide(L)'
;TYWMNFAVLTVVIHTASTSLCITTVCLKWLLIGRLKPGTHRITKGMLYRHAVVQSMSRLCHQLYLVPWLCTTVWPKLWWKAMGMKAAWGASIGRITHEIAAFGSQCDLLTVKDGAFIAGFPTVLTCMVAMDDDIVHFREVVIGERAFVGFKALILPGVVIQESAAA
;
A
#
# COMPACT_ATOMS: atom_id res chain seq x y z
N THR A 1 -18.55 9.41 34.70
CA THR A 1 -17.11 9.68 34.46
C THR A 1 -16.48 8.72 33.47
N TYR A 2 -16.60 7.39 33.63
CA TYR A 2 -15.96 6.41 32.72
C TYR A 2 -16.37 6.51 31.24
N TRP A 3 -17.65 6.67 30.94
CA TRP A 3 -18.15 6.82 29.56
C TRP A 3 -17.62 8.07 28.86
N MET A 4 -17.46 9.17 29.59
CA MET A 4 -16.89 10.41 29.08
C MET A 4 -15.40 10.23 28.76
N ASN A 5 -14.64 9.58 29.64
CA ASN A 5 -13.23 9.27 29.39
C ASN A 5 -13.07 8.34 28.17
N PHE A 6 -13.93 7.33 28.03
CA PHE A 6 -13.93 6.44 26.87
C PHE A 6 -14.20 7.17 25.55
N ALA A 7 -15.20 8.06 25.53
CA ALA A 7 -15.52 8.88 24.36
C ALA A 7 -14.34 9.79 23.99
N VAL A 8 -13.73 10.47 24.97
CA VAL A 8 -12.57 11.34 24.76
C VAL A 8 -11.38 10.54 24.19
N LEU A 9 -11.04 9.39 24.78
CA LEU A 9 -9.95 8.54 24.30
C LEU A 9 -10.20 8.05 22.86
N THR A 10 -11.43 7.67 22.54
CA THR A 10 -11.79 7.23 21.19
C THR A 10 -11.58 8.34 20.18
N VAL A 11 -12.06 9.55 20.47
CA VAL A 11 -11.89 10.72 19.60
C VAL A 11 -10.41 11.05 19.42
N VAL A 12 -9.62 11.05 20.50
CA VAL A 12 -8.17 11.31 20.46
C VAL A 12 -7.45 10.27 19.60
N ILE A 13 -7.75 8.98 19.75
CA ILE A 13 -7.12 7.91 18.97
C ILE A 13 -7.46 8.06 17.48
N HIS A 14 -8.72 8.31 17.13
CA HIS A 14 -9.14 8.43 15.73
C HIS A 14 -8.56 9.68 15.07
N THR A 15 -8.53 10.81 15.78
CA THR A 15 -7.93 12.06 15.27
C THR A 15 -6.43 11.95 15.09
N ALA A 16 -5.70 11.40 16.08
CA ALA A 16 -4.26 11.16 15.97
C ALA A 16 -3.90 10.16 14.86
N SER A 17 -4.73 9.13 14.67
CA SER A 17 -4.51 8.15 13.62
C SER A 17 -4.80 8.70 12.22
N THR A 18 -5.82 9.55 12.09
CA THR A 18 -6.13 10.24 10.83
C THR A 18 -5.02 11.23 10.48
N SER A 19 -4.51 12.01 11.45
CA SER A 19 -3.41 12.93 11.21
C SER A 19 -2.12 12.20 10.80
N LEU A 20 -1.86 11.03 11.38
CA LEU A 20 -0.76 10.15 10.96
C LEU A 20 -0.91 9.71 9.50
N CYS A 21 -2.12 9.30 9.08
CA CYS A 21 -2.41 8.91 7.70
C CYS A 21 -2.19 10.05 6.71
N ILE A 22 -2.65 11.26 7.04
CA ILE A 22 -2.45 12.47 6.23
C ILE A 22 -0.97 12.81 6.15
N THR A 23 -0.26 12.82 7.28
CA THR A 23 1.18 13.10 7.34
C THR A 23 1.96 12.11 6.49
N THR A 24 1.58 10.83 6.49
CA THR A 24 2.24 9.80 5.67
C THR A 24 2.05 10.05 4.18
N VAL A 25 0.85 10.45 3.76
CA VAL A 25 0.59 10.85 2.37
C VAL A 25 1.48 12.04 2.01
N CYS A 26 1.53 13.08 2.85
CA CYS A 26 2.39 14.24 2.62
C CYS A 26 3.88 13.85 2.51
N LEU A 27 4.38 13.01 3.41
CA LEU A 27 5.76 12.53 3.39
C LEU A 27 6.07 11.71 2.13
N LYS A 28 5.14 10.88 1.67
CA LYS A 28 5.29 10.14 0.42
C LYS A 28 5.53 11.09 -0.75
N TRP A 29 4.70 12.12 -0.87
CA TRP A 29 4.80 13.09 -1.97
C TRP A 29 6.02 14.01 -1.84
N LEU A 30 6.42 14.37 -0.61
CA LEU A 30 7.55 15.25 -0.36
C LEU A 30 8.91 14.56 -0.55
N LEU A 31 9.05 13.32 -0.04
CA LEU A 31 10.33 12.62 -0.02
C LEU A 31 10.59 11.79 -1.28
N ILE A 32 9.55 11.18 -1.85
CA ILE A 32 9.66 10.23 -2.97
C ILE A 32 9.04 10.81 -4.24
N GLY A 33 7.88 11.48 -4.11
CA GLY A 33 7.15 12.02 -5.25
C GLY A 33 6.44 10.93 -6.04
N ARG A 34 6.47 11.02 -7.38
CA ARG A 34 5.99 9.96 -8.27
C ARG A 34 7.13 9.01 -8.62
N LEU A 35 7.00 7.76 -8.23
CA LEU A 35 7.96 6.74 -8.58
C LEU A 35 7.81 6.37 -10.06
N LYS A 36 8.92 6.41 -10.82
CA LYS A 36 8.93 6.02 -12.24
C LYS A 36 9.46 4.59 -12.38
N PRO A 37 8.80 3.72 -13.17
CA PRO A 37 9.33 2.40 -13.47
C PRO A 37 10.68 2.52 -14.18
N GLY A 38 11.61 1.64 -13.85
CA GLY A 38 12.97 1.67 -14.39
C GLY A 38 13.99 1.03 -13.47
N THR A 39 15.22 1.02 -13.94
CA THR A 39 16.38 0.55 -13.17
C THR A 39 17.06 1.76 -12.55
N HIS A 40 17.23 1.75 -11.24
CA HIS A 40 17.81 2.84 -10.47
C HIS A 40 18.95 2.33 -9.62
N ARG A 41 20.02 3.12 -9.49
CA ARG A 41 21.08 2.83 -8.53
C ARG A 41 20.67 3.35 -7.16
N ILE A 42 20.64 2.47 -6.16
CA ILE A 42 20.30 2.83 -4.79
C ILE A 42 21.38 3.76 -4.25
N THR A 43 20.96 4.92 -3.76
CA THR A 43 21.79 5.77 -2.91
C THR A 43 21.31 5.63 -1.46
N LYS A 44 22.20 5.78 -0.47
CA LYS A 44 21.82 5.74 0.96
C LYS A 44 20.66 6.69 1.29
N GLY A 45 20.63 7.88 0.68
CA GLY A 45 19.54 8.84 0.84
C GLY A 45 18.21 8.37 0.26
N MET A 46 18.22 7.70 -0.90
CA MET A 46 17.02 7.10 -1.49
C MET A 46 16.50 5.97 -0.59
N LEU A 47 17.38 5.06 -0.16
CA LEU A 47 17.01 3.99 0.76
C LEU A 47 16.36 4.54 2.05
N TYR A 48 16.95 5.58 2.63
CA TYR A 48 16.41 6.22 3.83
C TYR A 48 15.03 6.85 3.60
N ARG A 49 14.86 7.61 2.51
CA ARG A 49 13.55 8.21 2.15
C ARG A 49 12.46 7.15 1.99
N HIS A 50 12.77 6.06 1.29
CA HIS A 50 11.86 4.93 1.13
C HIS A 50 11.54 4.25 2.46
N ALA A 51 12.56 4.02 3.32
CA ALA A 51 12.39 3.42 4.63
C ALA A 51 11.51 4.26 5.57
N VAL A 52 11.64 5.60 5.54
CA VAL A 52 10.80 6.51 6.33
C VAL A 52 9.33 6.39 5.91
N VAL A 53 9.04 6.53 4.60
CA VAL A 53 7.66 6.46 4.08
C VAL A 53 7.05 5.08 4.33
N GLN A 54 7.84 4.03 4.14
CA GLN A 54 7.43 2.66 4.42
C GLN A 54 7.11 2.44 5.91
N SER A 55 7.95 2.94 6.81
CA SER A 55 7.74 2.78 8.25
C SER A 55 6.46 3.51 8.70
N MET A 56 6.26 4.74 8.22
CA MET A 56 5.04 5.51 8.48
C MET A 56 3.79 4.82 7.94
N SER A 57 3.84 4.36 6.69
CA SER A 57 2.75 3.59 6.06
C SER A 57 2.42 2.32 6.84
N ARG A 58 3.43 1.61 7.35
CA ARG A 58 3.24 0.42 8.19
C ARG A 58 2.50 0.76 9.48
N LEU A 59 2.87 1.86 10.15
CA LEU A 59 2.19 2.31 11.36
C LEU A 59 0.74 2.70 11.10
N CYS A 60 0.46 3.46 10.03
CA CYS A 60 -0.93 3.77 9.62
C CYS A 60 -1.76 2.52 9.44
N HIS A 61 -1.19 1.52 8.77
CA HIS A 61 -1.87 0.29 8.47
C HIS A 61 -2.16 -0.54 9.73
N GLN A 62 -1.13 -0.77 10.54
CA GLN A 62 -1.22 -1.61 11.75
C GLN A 62 -2.07 -0.98 12.85
N LEU A 63 -1.95 0.33 13.07
CA LEU A 63 -2.62 1.01 14.18
C LEU A 63 -4.04 1.48 13.81
N TYR A 64 -4.30 1.76 12.53
CA TYR A 64 -5.55 2.42 12.13
C TYR A 64 -6.32 1.70 11.02
N LEU A 65 -5.73 1.56 9.83
CA LEU A 65 -6.48 1.08 8.66
C LEU A 65 -6.99 -0.35 8.87
N VAL A 66 -6.18 -1.23 9.44
CA VAL A 66 -6.57 -2.64 9.68
C VAL A 66 -7.56 -2.80 10.83
N PRO A 67 -7.30 -2.26 12.03
CA PRO A 67 -8.17 -2.55 13.17
C PRO A 67 -9.51 -1.83 13.08
N TRP A 68 -9.53 -0.63 12.49
CA TRP A 68 -10.71 0.25 12.53
C TRP A 68 -11.42 0.39 11.19
N LEU A 69 -10.71 0.32 10.06
CA LEU A 69 -11.25 0.74 8.76
C LEU A 69 -11.21 -0.34 7.66
N CYS A 70 -10.77 -1.57 7.94
CA CYS A 70 -10.41 -2.54 6.91
C CYS A 70 -11.54 -2.97 5.98
N THR A 71 -12.79 -2.91 6.44
CA THR A 71 -13.99 -3.27 5.66
C THR A 71 -14.67 -2.06 5.03
N THR A 72 -14.08 -0.87 5.17
CA THR A 72 -14.64 0.39 4.69
C THR A 72 -13.98 0.84 3.39
N VAL A 73 -14.48 1.93 2.81
CA VAL A 73 -13.86 2.57 1.64
C VAL A 73 -12.56 3.33 1.96
N TRP A 74 -12.29 3.62 3.24
CA TRP A 74 -11.20 4.48 3.66
C TRP A 74 -9.79 3.96 3.34
N PRO A 75 -9.45 2.68 3.54
CA PRO A 75 -8.14 2.15 3.13
C PRO A 75 -7.91 2.32 1.63
N LYS A 76 -8.93 2.03 0.80
CA LYS A 76 -8.85 2.22 -0.65
C LYS A 76 -8.58 3.68 -1.01
N LEU A 77 -9.29 4.62 -0.40
CA LEU A 77 -9.06 6.06 -0.58
C LEU A 77 -7.63 6.46 -0.21
N TRP A 78 -7.14 5.96 0.93
CA TRP A 78 -5.79 6.24 1.39
C TRP A 78 -4.73 5.68 0.44
N TRP A 79 -4.90 4.45 -0.06
CA TRP A 79 -4.01 3.87 -1.08
C TRP A 79 -4.02 4.67 -2.38
N LYS A 80 -5.18 5.14 -2.83
CA LYS A 80 -5.30 6.03 -3.99
C LYS A 80 -4.60 7.37 -3.74
N ALA A 81 -4.66 7.92 -2.52
CA ALA A 81 -3.93 9.14 -2.13
C ALA A 81 -2.41 8.93 -2.07
N MET A 82 -1.97 7.72 -1.73
CA MET A 82 -0.58 7.27 -1.85
C MET A 82 -0.17 7.01 -3.32
N GLY A 83 -1.12 7.10 -4.26
CA GLY A 83 -0.94 7.09 -5.70
C GLY A 83 -1.25 5.76 -6.41
N MET A 84 -1.81 4.78 -5.69
CA MET A 84 -2.30 3.54 -6.30
C MET A 84 -3.41 3.79 -7.31
N LYS A 85 -3.28 3.18 -8.50
CA LYS A 85 -4.27 3.27 -9.58
C LYS A 85 -5.32 2.16 -9.41
N ALA A 86 -6.24 2.33 -8.47
CA ALA A 86 -7.30 1.35 -8.22
C ALA A 86 -8.68 1.80 -8.73
N ALA A 87 -9.37 0.94 -9.46
CA ALA A 87 -10.76 1.11 -9.85
C ALA A 87 -11.69 1.10 -8.61
N TRP A 88 -12.87 1.70 -8.74
CA TRP A 88 -13.82 1.76 -7.63
C TRP A 88 -14.45 0.40 -7.35
N GLY A 89 -14.76 -0.39 -8.39
CA GLY A 89 -15.27 -1.76 -8.26
C GLY A 89 -14.21 -2.80 -7.90
N ALA A 90 -12.92 -2.42 -7.84
CA ALA A 90 -11.88 -3.30 -7.33
C ALA A 90 -12.08 -3.58 -5.84
N SER A 91 -12.05 -4.85 -5.45
CA SER A 91 -12.11 -5.28 -4.06
C SER A 91 -10.72 -5.65 -3.59
N ILE A 92 -10.21 -4.86 -2.65
CA ILE A 92 -8.89 -5.06 -2.07
C ILE A 92 -9.13 -5.54 -0.64
N GLY A 93 -8.87 -6.82 -0.41
CA GLY A 93 -9.01 -7.45 0.89
C GLY A 93 -8.05 -6.84 1.91
N ARG A 94 -8.05 -7.42 3.11
CA ARG A 94 -7.16 -7.03 4.21
C ARG A 94 -5.72 -7.35 3.77
N ILE A 95 -5.06 -6.45 3.04
CA ILE A 95 -3.67 -6.65 2.61
C ILE A 95 -2.85 -6.68 3.89
N THR A 96 -2.37 -7.84 4.31
CA THR A 96 -1.34 -7.89 5.33
C THR A 96 -0.06 -7.47 4.67
N HIS A 97 0.49 -6.33 5.09
CA HIS A 97 1.76 -5.79 4.62
C HIS A 97 2.97 -6.57 5.14
N GLU A 98 2.92 -7.89 5.02
CA GLU A 98 4.13 -8.66 4.78
C GLU A 98 4.32 -8.57 3.26
N ILE A 99 4.86 -7.51 2.69
CA ILE A 99 6.26 -7.10 2.86
C ILE A 99 6.37 -5.65 2.36
N ALA A 100 7.03 -4.82 3.18
CA ALA A 100 7.85 -3.63 2.89
C ALA A 100 7.53 -2.62 1.75
N ALA A 101 7.01 -3.02 0.60
CA ALA A 101 7.11 -2.24 -0.63
C ALA A 101 5.98 -1.23 -0.86
N PHE A 102 4.77 -1.51 -0.40
CA PHE A 102 3.58 -0.74 -0.79
C PHE A 102 3.70 0.74 -0.49
N GLY A 103 3.98 1.15 0.75
CA GLY A 103 3.94 2.56 1.14
C GLY A 103 4.74 3.48 0.22
N SER A 104 5.92 3.03 -0.23
CA SER A 104 6.75 3.84 -1.14
C SER A 104 6.49 3.61 -2.62
N GLN A 105 5.81 2.54 -3.01
CA GLN A 105 5.69 2.07 -4.41
C GLN A 105 4.25 1.96 -4.90
N CYS A 106 3.27 2.44 -4.13
CA CYS A 106 1.84 2.42 -4.47
C CYS A 106 1.57 2.90 -5.90
N ASP A 107 2.31 3.91 -6.37
CA ASP A 107 2.19 4.49 -7.71
C ASP A 107 2.31 3.48 -8.86
N LEU A 108 3.04 2.39 -8.62
CA LEU A 108 3.34 1.37 -9.61
C LEU A 108 2.31 0.24 -9.63
N LEU A 109 1.35 0.24 -8.71
CA LEU A 109 0.30 -0.76 -8.65
C LEU A 109 -0.98 -0.24 -9.32
N THR A 110 -1.43 -1.00 -10.31
CA THR A 110 -2.73 -0.81 -10.97
C THR A 110 -3.64 -1.98 -10.66
N VAL A 111 -4.84 -1.67 -10.17
CA VAL A 111 -5.90 -2.65 -9.90
C VAL A 111 -7.13 -2.24 -10.70
N LYS A 112 -7.46 -3.03 -11.72
CA LYS A 112 -8.58 -2.75 -12.63
C LYS A 112 -9.94 -3.13 -12.02
N ASP A 113 -11.01 -2.81 -12.74
CA ASP A 113 -12.37 -2.95 -12.24
C ASP A 113 -12.78 -4.41 -12.03
N GLY A 114 -13.58 -4.65 -10.99
CA GLY A 114 -14.02 -5.99 -10.59
C GLY A 114 -12.90 -6.94 -10.12
N ALA A 115 -11.64 -6.51 -10.10
CA ALA A 115 -10.54 -7.32 -9.58
C ALA A 115 -10.72 -7.58 -8.08
N PHE A 116 -10.38 -8.78 -7.63
CA PHE A 116 -10.44 -9.18 -6.24
C PHE A 116 -9.06 -9.64 -5.76
N ILE A 117 -8.51 -8.95 -4.76
CA ILE A 117 -7.28 -9.35 -4.09
C ILE A 117 -7.65 -9.87 -2.70
N ALA A 118 -7.44 -11.16 -2.47
CA ALA A 118 -7.67 -11.77 -1.17
C ALA A 118 -6.76 -11.14 -0.12
N GLY A 119 -7.30 -10.98 1.10
CA GLY A 119 -6.51 -10.52 2.24
C GLY A 119 -5.81 -11.68 2.94
N PHE A 120 -4.63 -11.45 3.52
CA PHE A 120 -3.92 -12.40 4.42
C PHE A 120 -3.42 -13.75 3.88
N PRO A 121 -2.09 -13.97 3.81
CA PRO A 121 -1.01 -13.04 3.51
C PRO A 121 -0.72 -13.06 2.01
N THR A 122 -1.07 -12.02 1.27
CA THR A 122 -0.70 -11.89 -0.15
C THR A 122 0.43 -10.90 -0.26
N VAL A 123 1.55 -11.33 -0.84
CA VAL A 123 2.75 -10.51 -1.01
C VAL A 123 2.69 -9.88 -2.40
N LEU A 124 2.72 -8.56 -2.45
CA LEU A 124 2.83 -7.83 -3.71
C LEU A 124 3.93 -6.79 -3.56
N THR A 125 4.90 -6.84 -4.46
CA THR A 125 6.00 -5.88 -4.52
C THR A 125 6.15 -5.34 -5.94
N CYS A 126 6.55 -4.07 -6.04
CA CYS A 126 6.88 -3.41 -7.30
C CYS A 126 8.40 -3.14 -7.41
N MET A 127 9.19 -3.71 -6.49
CA MET A 127 10.64 -3.53 -6.38
C MET A 127 11.34 -4.87 -6.19
N VAL A 128 12.41 -5.08 -6.96
CA VAL A 128 13.42 -6.12 -6.72
C VAL A 128 14.78 -5.43 -6.57
N ALA A 129 15.47 -5.72 -5.48
CA ALA A 129 16.89 -5.38 -5.32
C ALA A 129 17.74 -6.50 -5.94
N MET A 130 18.73 -6.12 -6.74
CA MET A 130 19.74 -7.00 -7.31
C MET A 130 21.08 -6.76 -6.64
N ASP A 131 22.05 -7.63 -6.91
CA ASP A 131 23.45 -7.40 -6.56
C ASP A 131 23.97 -6.10 -7.23
N ASP A 132 24.92 -5.40 -6.59
CA ASP A 132 25.56 -4.14 -7.02
C ASP A 132 24.78 -2.80 -6.87
N ASP A 133 23.99 -2.65 -5.79
CA ASP A 133 23.20 -1.42 -5.51
C ASP A 133 22.17 -1.10 -6.61
N ILE A 134 21.74 -2.08 -7.40
CA ILE A 134 20.76 -1.88 -8.47
C ILE A 134 19.38 -2.30 -7.98
N VAL A 135 18.38 -1.45 -8.21
CA VAL A 135 16.98 -1.75 -7.96
C VAL A 135 16.16 -1.58 -9.23
N HIS A 136 15.32 -2.58 -9.49
CA HIS A 136 14.30 -2.52 -10.52
C HIS A 136 12.96 -2.18 -9.90
N PHE A 137 12.41 -1.05 -10.34
CA PHE A 137 11.01 -0.70 -10.12
C PHE A 137 10.21 -1.06 -11.36
N ARG A 138 9.18 -1.88 -11.19
CA ARG A 138 8.30 -2.32 -12.28
C ARG A 138 6.85 -2.13 -11.88
N GLU A 139 6.02 -1.73 -12.85
CA GLU A 139 4.58 -1.70 -12.63
C GLU A 139 4.03 -3.13 -12.46
N VAL A 140 3.03 -3.25 -11.61
CA VAL A 140 2.23 -4.46 -11.42
C VAL A 140 0.80 -4.12 -11.79
N VAL A 141 0.20 -4.96 -12.65
CA VAL A 141 -1.16 -4.73 -13.14
C VAL A 141 -2.03 -5.93 -12.82
N ILE A 142 -3.09 -5.70 -12.07
CA ILE A 142 -4.14 -6.68 -11.80
C ILE A 142 -5.29 -6.39 -12.77
N GLY A 143 -5.53 -7.33 -13.68
CA GLY A 143 -6.53 -7.25 -14.75
C GLY A 143 -7.98 -7.14 -14.27
N GLU A 144 -8.88 -6.83 -15.19
CA GLU A 144 -10.31 -6.73 -14.87
C GLU A 144 -10.86 -8.08 -14.43
N ARG A 145 -11.66 -8.09 -13.37
CA ARG A 145 -12.26 -9.31 -12.80
C ARG A 145 -11.23 -10.41 -12.48
N ALA A 146 -9.96 -10.05 -12.35
CA ALA A 146 -8.91 -10.98 -11.97
C ALA A 146 -9.02 -11.31 -10.48
N PHE A 147 -8.67 -12.54 -10.12
CA PHE A 147 -8.67 -13.01 -8.75
C PHE A 147 -7.24 -13.29 -8.30
N VAL A 148 -6.83 -12.67 -7.20
CA VAL A 148 -5.57 -12.97 -6.52
C VAL A 148 -5.91 -13.66 -5.21
N GLY A 149 -5.55 -14.93 -5.10
CA GLY A 149 -5.80 -15.77 -3.95
C GLY A 149 -4.97 -15.42 -2.72
N PHE A 150 -5.31 -16.09 -1.62
CA PHE A 150 -4.56 -16.03 -0.37
C PHE A 150 -3.17 -16.64 -0.60
N LYS A 151 -2.12 -16.09 0.05
CA LYS A 151 -0.74 -16.60 -0.07
C LYS A 151 -0.10 -16.43 -1.46
N ALA A 152 -0.72 -15.68 -2.36
CA ALA A 152 -0.11 -15.35 -3.65
C ALA A 152 1.13 -14.45 -3.46
N LEU A 153 2.16 -14.71 -4.26
CA LEU A 153 3.37 -13.89 -4.36
C LEU A 153 3.41 -13.24 -5.74
N ILE A 154 3.16 -11.94 -5.79
CA ILE A 154 3.19 -11.13 -7.01
C ILE A 154 4.49 -10.33 -7.04
N LEU A 155 5.33 -10.69 -8.01
CA LEU A 155 6.63 -10.06 -8.23
C LEU A 155 6.52 -8.82 -9.15
N PRO A 156 7.53 -7.95 -9.16
CA PRO A 156 7.50 -6.72 -9.95
C PRO A 156 7.47 -7.02 -11.44
N GLY A 157 6.62 -6.31 -12.19
CA GLY A 157 6.47 -6.49 -13.64
C GLY A 157 5.42 -7.52 -14.02
N VAL A 158 4.79 -8.18 -13.04
CA VAL A 158 3.70 -9.13 -13.29
C VAL A 158 2.44 -8.39 -13.77
N VAL A 159 1.85 -8.93 -14.83
CA VAL A 159 0.54 -8.51 -15.36
C VAL A 159 -0.40 -9.71 -15.27
N ILE A 160 -1.39 -9.63 -14.39
CA ILE A 160 -2.47 -10.62 -14.30
C ILE A 160 -3.51 -10.25 -15.35
N GLN A 161 -3.80 -11.20 -16.24
CA GLN A 161 -4.76 -11.01 -17.32
C GLN A 161 -6.19 -10.88 -16.80
N GLU A 162 -7.07 -10.35 -17.65
CA GLU A 162 -8.50 -10.26 -17.38
C GLU A 162 -9.09 -11.65 -17.06
N SER A 163 -9.91 -11.72 -16.02
CA SER A 163 -10.56 -12.95 -15.54
C SER A 163 -9.61 -14.10 -15.17
N ALA A 164 -8.30 -13.85 -15.06
CA ALA A 164 -7.35 -14.84 -14.59
C ALA A 164 -7.40 -14.99 -13.06
N ALA A 165 -7.08 -16.18 -12.57
CA ALA A 165 -6.93 -16.49 -11.15
C ALA A 165 -5.47 -16.86 -10.87
N ALA A 166 -4.87 -16.25 -9.84
CA ALA A 166 -3.50 -16.46 -9.39
C ALA A 166 -3.43 -16.71 -7.89
#